data_AF-A0A9P6YA73-F1
#
_entry.id   AF-A0A9P6YA73-F1
#
_cell.length_a   1.000
_cell.length_b   1.000
_cell.length_c   1.000
_cell.angle_alpha   90.00
_cell.angle_beta   90.00
_cell.angle_gamma   90.00
#
_symmetry.space_group_name_H-M   'P 1'
#
loop_
_entity.id
_entity.type
_entity.pdbx_description
1 polymer ?
#
loop_
_entity_poly.entity_id
_entity_poly.type
_entity_poly.pdbx_seq_one_letter_code
_entity_poly.pdbx_strand_id
1 'polypeptide(L)'
;MSWLQSNVNGELYTSVLEEEYKETLKYYGLQSSDMIFQQDNASIHCASAPSKWFQKNKVNLLSWPAYSPDLNSIENAWAMLKKREQMTRPPPSVIEADQAFFDRVSKLWYDLAAPEYCRNLIHSMPRRVRDVIQRKGRDTKY
;
A
#
# COMPACT_ATOMS: atom_id res chain seq x y z
N MET A 1 10.68 -10.53 -3.76
CA MET A 1 10.54 -9.22 -3.10
C MET A 1 11.87 -8.85 -2.44
N SER A 2 12.52 -7.82 -2.97
CA SER A 2 13.63 -7.15 -2.26
C SER A 2 13.03 -6.07 -1.34
N TRP A 3 13.60 -5.92 -0.15
CA TRP A 3 13.21 -4.85 0.76
C TRP A 3 13.83 -3.53 0.32
N LEU A 4 13.13 -2.42 0.54
CA LEU A 4 13.67 -1.10 0.27
C LEU A 4 14.71 -0.75 1.35
N GLN A 5 15.99 -0.80 0.98
CA GLN A 5 17.12 -0.60 1.89
C GLN A 5 17.54 0.87 2.05
N SER A 6 16.87 1.79 1.36
CA SER A 6 17.20 3.22 1.35
C SER A 6 15.95 4.09 1.26
N ASN A 7 16.13 5.39 1.51
CA ASN A 7 15.08 6.37 1.33
C ASN A 7 14.55 6.32 -0.11
N VAL A 8 13.24 6.13 -0.25
CA VAL A 8 12.59 6.07 -1.55
C VAL A 8 12.56 7.46 -2.17
N ASN A 9 13.07 7.56 -3.39
CA ASN A 9 12.91 8.75 -4.23
C ASN A 9 12.03 8.40 -5.45
N GLY A 10 11.72 9.40 -6.28
CA GLY A 10 10.85 9.20 -7.45
C GLY A 10 11.41 8.20 -8.47
N GLU A 11 12.73 8.10 -8.62
CA GLU A 11 13.37 7.15 -9.54
C GLU A 11 13.24 5.72 -9.01
N LEU A 12 13.60 5.49 -7.74
CA LEU A 12 13.46 4.18 -7.11
C LEU A 12 11.99 3.72 -7.09
N TYR A 13 11.06 4.62 -6.80
CA TYR A 13 9.64 4.32 -6.89
C TYR A 13 9.22 3.94 -8.31
N THR A 14 9.75 4.62 -9.33
CA THR A 14 9.48 4.28 -10.75
C THR A 14 10.03 2.90 -11.11
N SER A 15 11.21 2.53 -10.62
CA SER A 15 11.76 1.17 -10.82
C SER A 15 10.89 0.10 -10.17
N VAL A 16 10.39 0.35 -8.95
CA VAL A 16 9.44 -0.54 -8.27
C VAL A 16 8.15 -0.69 -9.09
N LEU A 17 7.62 0.39 -9.67
CA LEU A 17 6.45 0.32 -10.55
C LEU A 17 6.75 -0.46 -11.85
N GLU A 18 7.93 -0.28 -12.44
CA GLU A 18 8.31 -0.99 -13.66
C GLU A 18 8.37 -2.51 -13.44
N GLU A 19 8.89 -2.95 -12.29
CA GLU A 19 9.04 -4.36 -11.94
C GLU A 19 7.75 -4.93 -11.32
N GLU A 20 7.41 -4.50 -10.10
CA GLU A 20 6.42 -5.16 -9.25
C GLU A 20 4.97 -4.97 -9.76
N TYR A 21 4.63 -3.79 -10.28
CA TYR A 21 3.28 -3.57 -10.83
C TYR A 21 3.07 -4.39 -12.11
N LYS A 22 4.05 -4.45 -13.01
CA LYS A 22 3.93 -5.25 -14.24
C LYS A 22 3.92 -6.75 -13.95
N GLU A 23 4.73 -7.20 -13.00
CA GLU A 23 4.69 -8.59 -12.54
C GLU A 23 3.34 -8.94 -11.90
N THR A 24 2.76 -8.05 -11.10
CA THR A 24 1.43 -8.23 -10.51
C THR A 24 0.36 -8.37 -11.60
N LEU A 25 0.35 -7.49 -12.61
CA LEU A 25 -0.58 -7.60 -13.74
C LEU A 25 -0.42 -8.92 -14.48
N LYS A 26 0.82 -9.32 -14.77
CA LYS A 26 1.12 -10.60 -15.43
C LYS A 26 0.64 -11.79 -14.60
N TYR A 27 0.87 -11.78 -13.30
CA TYR A 27 0.45 -12.85 -12.39
C TYR A 27 -1.08 -13.05 -12.40
N TYR A 28 -1.84 -11.95 -12.40
CA TYR A 28 -3.30 -12.00 -12.43
C TYR A 28 -3.90 -12.08 -13.85
N GLY A 29 -3.06 -12.05 -14.90
CA GLY A 29 -3.53 -12.03 -16.29
C GLY A 29 -4.31 -10.76 -16.65
N LEU A 30 -4.00 -9.63 -16.00
CA LEU A 30 -4.66 -8.34 -16.17
C LEU A 30 -3.85 -7.41 -17.06
N GLN A 31 -4.52 -6.44 -17.66
CA GLN A 31 -3.91 -5.28 -18.32
C GLN A 31 -4.11 -4.03 -17.45
N SER A 32 -3.29 -3.00 -17.67
CA SER A 32 -3.44 -1.71 -16.97
C SER A 32 -4.84 -1.09 -17.13
N SER A 33 -5.54 -1.37 -18.24
CA SER A 33 -6.90 -0.90 -18.50
C SER A 33 -7.95 -1.56 -17.62
N ASP A 34 -7.65 -2.73 -17.06
CA ASP A 34 -8.60 -3.53 -16.27
C ASP A 34 -8.64 -3.09 -14.80
N MET A 35 -7.72 -2.19 -14.41
CA MET A 35 -7.50 -1.81 -13.03
C MET A 35 -7.55 -0.30 -12.85
N ILE A 36 -7.85 0.12 -11.62
CA ILE A 36 -7.64 1.47 -11.14
C ILE A 36 -6.50 1.40 -10.13
N PHE A 37 -5.41 2.11 -10.40
CA PHE A 37 -4.28 2.21 -9.49
C PHE A 37 -4.54 3.32 -8.47
N GLN A 38 -4.32 3.03 -7.19
CA GLN A 38 -4.47 4.00 -6.11
C GLN A 38 -3.13 4.20 -5.42
N GLN A 39 -2.76 5.47 -5.20
CA GLN A 39 -1.65 5.90 -4.35
C GLN A 39 -2.06 7.19 -3.63
N ASP A 40 -1.33 7.59 -2.60
CA ASP A 40 -1.49 8.91 -1.99
C ASP A 40 -0.72 9.99 -2.76
N ASN A 41 -0.84 11.24 -2.32
CA ASN A 41 -0.15 12.38 -2.93
C ASN A 41 1.21 12.68 -2.29
N ALA A 42 1.94 11.66 -1.82
CA ALA A 42 3.31 11.86 -1.34
C ALA A 42 4.17 12.49 -2.45
N SER A 43 5.12 13.35 -2.07
CA SER A 43 5.94 14.11 -3.03
C SER A 43 6.69 13.22 -4.02
N ILE A 44 7.11 12.02 -3.57
CA ILE A 44 7.77 11.02 -4.42
C ILE A 44 6.83 10.43 -5.47
N HIS A 45 5.54 10.25 -5.16
CA HIS A 45 4.54 9.69 -6.08
C HIS A 45 4.10 10.72 -7.13
N CYS A 46 4.14 12.01 -6.77
CA CYS A 46 3.85 13.13 -7.66
C CYS A 46 5.09 13.65 -8.41
N ALA A 47 6.25 13.03 -8.25
CA ALA A 47 7.47 13.43 -8.94
C ALA A 47 7.37 13.23 -10.46
N SER A 48 8.28 13.88 -11.20
CA SER A 48 8.29 13.86 -12.67
C SER A 48 8.43 12.44 -13.25
N ALA A 49 9.33 11.61 -12.69
CA ALA A 49 9.58 10.26 -13.19
C ALA A 49 8.35 9.32 -13.07
N PRO A 50 7.73 9.14 -11.89
CA PRO A 50 6.51 8.33 -11.76
C PRO A 50 5.34 8.86 -12.59
N SER A 51 5.16 10.19 -12.63
CA SER A 51 4.10 10.82 -13.42
C SER A 51 4.23 10.50 -14.91
N LYS A 52 5.44 10.60 -15.47
CA LYS A 52 5.72 10.21 -16.86
C LYS A 52 5.52 8.71 -17.08
N TRP A 53 5.90 7.90 -16.11
CA TRP A 53 5.73 6.45 -16.18
C TRP A 53 4.26 6.05 -16.25
N PHE A 54 3.39 6.62 -15.41
CA PHE A 54 1.95 6.33 -15.45
C PHE A 54 1.32 6.73 -16.78
N GLN A 55 1.70 7.90 -17.33
CA GLN A 55 1.25 8.35 -18.64
C GLN A 55 1.70 7.41 -19.76
N LYS A 56 2.99 7.03 -19.78
CA LYS A 56 3.56 6.12 -20.79
C LYS A 56 2.89 4.75 -20.77
N ASN A 57 2.62 4.22 -19.59
CA ASN A 57 2.01 2.89 -19.40
C ASN A 57 0.48 2.91 -19.39
N LYS A 58 -0.15 4.07 -19.64
CA LYS A 58 -1.61 4.27 -19.69
C LYS A 58 -2.34 3.70 -18.47
N VAL A 59 -1.74 3.87 -17.30
CA VAL A 59 -2.33 3.40 -16.04
C VAL A 59 -3.45 4.34 -15.62
N ASN A 60 -4.60 3.77 -15.28
CA ASN A 60 -5.72 4.55 -14.76
C ASN A 60 -5.49 4.89 -13.29
N LEU A 61 -4.98 6.10 -13.02
CA LEU A 61 -4.68 6.58 -11.67
C LEU A 61 -5.92 7.17 -11.00
N LEU A 62 -6.25 6.69 -9.80
CA LEU A 62 -7.33 7.25 -8.99
C LEU A 62 -6.94 8.65 -8.48
N SER A 63 -7.80 9.63 -8.72
CA SER A 63 -7.64 10.95 -8.09
C SER A 63 -7.78 10.84 -6.58
N TRP A 64 -6.77 11.29 -5.84
CA TRP A 64 -6.73 11.17 -4.38
C TRP A 64 -6.80 12.54 -3.71
N PRO A 65 -7.66 12.75 -2.69
CA PRO A 65 -7.67 13.97 -1.92
C PRO A 65 -6.42 14.09 -1.03
N ALA A 66 -5.92 15.32 -0.85
CA ALA A 66 -4.82 15.58 0.08
C ALA A 66 -5.23 15.26 1.53
N TYR A 67 -4.24 14.89 2.36
CA TYR A 67 -4.41 14.65 3.80
C TYR A 67 -5.56 13.70 4.17
N SER A 68 -5.78 12.65 3.38
CA SER A 68 -6.88 11.70 3.58
C SER A 68 -6.38 10.28 3.89
N PRO A 69 -5.63 10.07 4.98
CA PRO A 69 -5.17 8.74 5.37
C PRO A 69 -6.34 7.80 5.67
N ASP A 70 -7.45 8.31 6.21
CA ASP A 70 -8.68 7.57 6.50
C ASP A 70 -9.28 6.86 5.28
N LEU A 71 -9.05 7.41 4.09
CA LEU A 71 -9.50 6.82 2.84
C LEU A 71 -8.52 5.73 2.36
N ASN A 72 -7.27 5.74 2.81
CA ASN A 72 -6.26 4.81 2.32
C ASN A 72 -6.39 3.47 3.03
N SER A 73 -7.05 2.50 2.38
CA SER A 73 -7.33 1.20 2.99
C SER A 73 -6.07 0.41 3.39
N ILE A 74 -4.91 0.70 2.80
CA ILE A 74 -3.65 0.03 3.17
C ILE A 74 -3.19 0.41 4.58
N GLU A 75 -3.58 1.59 5.09
CA GLU A 75 -3.23 2.02 6.45
C GLU A 75 -3.81 1.08 7.52
N ASN A 76 -5.01 0.53 7.28
CA ASN A 76 -5.58 -0.46 8.19
C ASN A 76 -4.87 -1.81 8.11
N ALA A 77 -4.37 -2.20 6.93
CA ALA A 77 -3.51 -3.37 6.79
C ALA A 77 -2.20 -3.18 7.56
N TRP A 78 -1.56 -2.00 7.44
CA TRP A 78 -0.36 -1.66 8.20
C TRP A 78 -0.61 -1.62 9.71
N ALA A 79 -1.72 -1.06 10.16
CA ALA A 79 -2.10 -1.04 11.57
C ALA A 79 -2.26 -2.46 12.13
N MET A 80 -2.91 -3.36 11.38
CA MET A 80 -3.07 -4.76 11.78
C MET A 80 -1.74 -5.52 11.75
N LEU A 81 -0.90 -5.29 10.74
CA LEU A 81 0.43 -5.89 10.66
C LEU A 81 1.28 -5.47 11.86
N LYS A 82 1.34 -4.17 12.19
CA LYS A 82 2.05 -3.64 13.36
C LYS A 82 1.56 -4.30 14.65
N LYS A 83 0.23 -4.46 14.81
CA LYS A 83 -0.33 -5.15 15.97
C LYS A 83 0.13 -6.60 16.05
N ARG A 84 0.06 -7.36 14.95
CA ARG A 84 0.52 -8.77 14.89
C ARG A 84 2.03 -8.89 15.12
N GLU A 85 2.80 -7.97 14.57
CA GLU A 85 4.25 -7.91 14.74
C GLU A 85 4.58 -7.72 16.23
N GLN A 86 3.96 -6.75 16.91
CA GLN A 86 4.16 -6.50 18.34
C GLN A 86 3.81 -7.73 19.21
N MET A 87 2.73 -8.44 18.89
CA MET A 87 2.30 -9.63 19.64
C MET A 87 3.22 -10.85 19.43
N THR A 88 4.00 -10.86 18.34
CA THR A 88 4.91 -11.96 18.00
C THR A 88 6.39 -11.59 18.16
N ARG A 89 6.67 -10.42 18.75
CA ARG A 89 8.05 -10.00 19.00
C ARG A 89 8.74 -11.01 19.93
N PRO A 90 10.00 -11.37 19.62
CA PRO A 90 10.83 -12.07 20.58
C PRO A 90 10.94 -11.29 21.90
N PRO A 91 11.20 -11.97 23.03
CA PRO A 91 11.47 -11.30 24.29
C PRO A 91 12.59 -10.26 24.15
N PRO A 92 12.58 -9.15 24.91
CA PRO A 92 13.60 -8.10 24.81
C PRO A 92 15.05 -8.58 25.03
N SER A 93 15.22 -9.75 25.67
CA SER A 93 16.51 -10.39 25.88
C SER A 93 17.09 -11.07 24.62
N VAL A 94 16.30 -11.20 23.55
CA VAL A 94 16.72 -11.81 22.28
C VAL A 94 16.98 -10.69 21.28
N ILE A 95 18.21 -10.61 20.78
CA ILE A 95 18.54 -9.74 19.65
C ILE A 95 18.12 -10.48 18.37
N GLU A 96 17.09 -9.96 17.70
CA GLU A 96 16.62 -10.47 16.41
C GLU A 96 17.51 -9.88 15.30
N ALA A 97 18.07 -10.72 14.44
CA ALA A 97 18.77 -10.27 13.24
C ALA A 97 17.78 -9.76 12.19
N ASP A 98 18.18 -8.80 11.36
CA ASP A 98 17.33 -8.20 10.32
C ASP A 98 16.62 -9.24 9.45
N GLN A 99 17.35 -10.27 8.99
CA GLN A 99 16.75 -11.34 8.18
C GLN A 99 15.63 -12.08 8.91
N ALA A 100 15.82 -12.40 10.20
CA ALA A 100 14.80 -13.08 10.99
C ALA A 100 13.57 -12.19 11.22
N PHE A 101 13.78 -10.89 11.44
CA PHE A 101 12.71 -9.90 11.49
C PHE A 101 11.93 -9.86 10.16
N PHE A 102 12.62 -9.79 9.03
CA PHE A 102 12.00 -9.74 7.70
C PHE A 102 11.21 -11.01 7.38
N ASP A 103 11.74 -12.19 7.70
CA ASP A 103 11.06 -13.47 7.49
C ASP A 103 9.77 -13.53 8.35
N ARG A 104 9.86 -13.11 9.62
CA ARG A 104 8.73 -13.04 10.54
C ARG A 104 7.64 -12.09 10.02
N VAL A 105 8.00 -10.85 9.68
CA VAL A 105 7.05 -9.85 9.18
C VAL A 105 6.45 -10.26 7.84
N SER A 106 7.23 -10.86 6.94
CA SER A 106 6.72 -11.41 5.66
C SER A 106 5.64 -12.45 5.92
N LYS A 107 5.92 -13.40 6.82
CA LYS A 107 4.95 -14.42 7.18
C LYS A 107 3.66 -13.81 7.73
N LEU A 108 3.76 -12.84 8.64
CA LEU A 108 2.60 -12.14 9.19
C LEU A 108 1.80 -11.39 8.12
N TRP A 109 2.48 -10.80 7.15
CA TRP A 109 1.87 -10.12 6.02
C TRP A 109 1.08 -11.09 5.15
N TYR A 110 1.67 -12.21 4.73
CA TYR A 110 0.97 -13.21 3.93
C TYR A 110 -0.20 -13.86 4.69
N ASP A 111 -0.04 -14.11 5.99
CA ASP A 111 -1.11 -14.60 6.86
C ASP A 111 -2.24 -13.55 7.06
N LEU A 112 -1.94 -12.27 6.90
CA LEU A 112 -2.92 -11.17 7.01
C LEU A 112 -3.61 -10.89 5.67
N ALA A 113 -2.85 -10.87 4.58
CA ALA A 113 -3.27 -10.51 3.23
C ALA A 113 -4.11 -11.59 2.54
N ALA A 114 -4.88 -12.36 3.32
CA ALA A 114 -5.86 -13.29 2.80
C ALA A 114 -6.86 -12.55 1.88
N PRO A 115 -7.29 -13.15 0.75
CA PRO A 115 -8.15 -12.46 -0.21
C PRO A 115 -9.43 -11.86 0.39
N GLU A 116 -10.02 -12.51 1.38
CA GLU A 116 -11.21 -12.01 2.07
C GLU A 116 -10.94 -10.74 2.88
N TYR A 117 -9.80 -10.68 3.58
CA TYR A 117 -9.40 -9.49 4.32
C TYR A 117 -9.21 -8.29 3.36
N CYS A 118 -8.48 -8.50 2.26
CA CYS A 118 -8.27 -7.47 1.24
C CYS A 118 -9.59 -7.00 0.62
N ARG A 119 -10.51 -7.93 0.29
CA ARG A 119 -11.86 -7.57 -0.21
C ARG A 119 -12.65 -6.74 0.79
N ASN A 120 -12.64 -7.10 2.07
CA ASN A 120 -13.36 -6.35 3.10
C ASN A 120 -12.83 -4.92 3.27
N LEU A 121 -11.51 -4.73 3.16
CA LEU A 121 -10.91 -3.39 3.15
C LEU A 121 -11.41 -2.56 1.96
N ILE A 122 -11.40 -3.12 0.74
CA ILE A 122 -11.87 -2.45 -0.47
C ILE A 122 -13.38 -2.14 -0.39
N HIS A 123 -14.19 -3.12 0.02
CA HIS A 123 -15.65 -2.94 0.15
C HIS A 123 -16.05 -1.94 1.24
N SER A 124 -15.13 -1.58 2.14
CA SER A 124 -15.39 -0.51 3.12
C SER A 124 -15.35 0.89 2.51
N MET A 125 -14.72 1.08 1.34
CA MET A 125 -14.47 2.39 0.73
C MET A 125 -15.73 3.26 0.52
N PRO A 126 -16.86 2.73 -0.03
CA PRO A 126 -18.07 3.53 -0.20
C PRO A 126 -18.59 4.13 1.12
N ARG A 127 -18.44 3.39 2.23
CA ARG A 127 -18.83 3.87 3.56
C ARG A 127 -17.86 4.95 4.07
N ARG A 128 -16.55 4.77 3.89
CA ARG A 128 -15.54 5.77 4.29
C ARG A 128 -15.75 7.10 3.57
N VAL A 129 -15.97 7.04 2.25
CA VAL A 129 -16.25 8.22 1.42
C VAL A 129 -17.51 8.93 1.91
N ARG A 130 -18.57 8.18 2.23
CA ARG A 130 -19.80 8.75 2.81
C ARG A 130 -19.55 9.45 4.14
N ASP A 131 -18.75 8.84 5.01
CA ASP A 131 -18.41 9.41 6.32
C ASP A 131 -17.61 10.72 6.16
N VAL A 132 -16.65 10.78 5.23
CA VAL A 132 -15.91 12.01 4.88
C VAL A 132 -16.86 13.10 4.37
N ILE A 133 -17.78 12.77 3.45
CA ILE A 133 -18.77 13.73 2.92
C ILE A 133 -19.66 14.26 4.03
N GLN A 134 -20.17 13.37 4.91
CA GLN A 134 -21.02 13.76 6.03
C GLN A 134 -20.28 14.68 7.01
N ARG A 135 -18.98 14.45 7.20
CA ARG A 135 -18.11 15.29 8.02
C ARG A 135 -17.54 16.51 7.29
N LYS A 136 -17.99 16.79 6.06
CA LYS A 136 -17.56 17.92 5.22
C LYS A 136 -16.04 17.98 5.04
N GLY A 137 -15.42 16.82 4.80
CA GLY A 137 -13.98 16.70 4.57
C GLY A 137 -13.12 16.66 5.84
N ARG A 138 -13.72 16.62 7.03
CA ARG A 138 -12.99 16.40 8.29
C ARG A 138 -12.72 14.92 8.53
N ASP A 139 -11.73 14.67 9.38
CA ASP A 139 -11.31 13.34 9.84
C ASP A 139 -12.49 12.47 10.26
N THR A 140 -12.40 11.20 9.95
CA THR A 140 -13.36 10.14 10.25
C THR A 140 -12.83 9.27 11.39
N LYS A 141 -13.22 8.00 11.44
CA LYS A 141 -12.81 7.03 12.48
C LYS A 141 -11.86 5.95 11.95
N TYR A 142 -11.54 6.01 10.65
CA TYR A 142 -10.83 4.94 9.94
C TYR A 142 -9.32 5.11 9.98
#